data_AF-A0A955ZMD1-F1
#
_entry.id   AF-A0A955ZMD1-F1
#
_cell.length_a   1.000
_cell.length_b   1.000
_cell.length_c   1.000
_cell.angle_alpha   90.00
_cell.angle_beta   90.00
_cell.angle_gamma   90.00
#
_symmetry.space_group_name_H-M   'P 1'
#
loop_
_entity.id
_entity.type
_entity.pdbx_description
1 polymer ?
#
loop_
_entity_poly.entity_id
_entity_poly.type
_entity_poly.pdbx_seq_one_letter_code
_entity_poly.pdbx_strand_id
1 'polypeptide(L)' 'AERLGREAKARGLSLSQYLATIIRRELPETWPEGYLASVVGSCTGSGLREPTELTIDDVEI' A
#
# COMPACT_ATOMS: atom_id res chain seq x y z
N ALA A 1 22.47 -7.58 8.17
CA ALA A 1 22.28 -6.15 7.87
C ALA A 1 23.51 -5.49 7.24
N GLU A 2 24.72 -5.71 7.76
CA GLU A 2 25.90 -4.93 7.35
C GLU A 2 26.32 -5.05 5.88
N ARG A 3 26.15 -6.22 5.26
CA ARG A 3 26.52 -6.43 3.85
C ARG A 3 25.78 -5.48 2.90
N LEU A 4 24.48 -5.29 3.12
CA LEU A 4 23.63 -4.40 2.32
C LEU A 4 24.02 -2.93 2.51
N GLY A 5 24.42 -2.54 3.72
CA GLY A 5 24.92 -1.20 3.98
C GLY A 5 26.23 -0.90 3.24
N ARG A 6 27.14 -1.88 3.16
CA ARG A 6 28.38 -1.75 2.39
C ARG A 6 28.13 -1.62 0.89
N GLU A 7 27.21 -2.42 0.35
CA GLU A 7 26.81 -2.35 -1.07
C GLU A 7 26.11 -1.03 -1.42
N ALA A 8 25.22 -0.54 -0.54
CA ALA A 8 24.57 0.76 -0.70
C ALA A 8 25.60 1.90 -0.73
N LYS A 9 26.54 1.90 0.22
CA LYS A 9 27.62 2.91 0.29
C LYS A 9 28.54 2.85 -0.93
N ALA A 10 28.88 1.67 -1.41
CA ALA A 10 29.70 1.49 -2.62
C ALA A 10 29.03 2.06 -3.88
N ARG A 11 27.69 2.14 -3.90
CA ARG A 11 26.90 2.73 -4.98
C ARG A 11 26.52 4.19 -4.73
N GLY A 12 26.99 4.80 -3.64
CA GLY A 12 26.63 6.18 -3.27
C GLY A 12 25.17 6.36 -2.88
N LEU A 13 24.47 5.29 -2.52
CA LEU A 13 23.05 5.31 -2.14
C LEU A 13 22.89 5.16 -0.63
N SER A 14 21.81 5.73 -0.09
CA SER A 14 21.37 5.37 1.25
C SER A 14 20.91 3.91 1.28
N LEU A 15 20.93 3.28 2.46
CA LEU A 15 20.44 1.91 2.61
C LEU A 15 18.97 1.78 2.16
N SER A 16 18.12 2.79 2.47
CA SER A 16 16.72 2.80 2.07
C SER A 16 16.55 2.91 0.55
N GLN A 17 17.35 3.74 -0.12
CA GLN A 17 17.34 3.85 -1.58
C GLN A 17 17.78 2.56 -2.26
N TYR A 18 18.87 1.95 -1.77
CA TYR A 18 19.36 0.68 -2.29
C TYR A 18 18.33 -0.44 -2.16
N LEU A 19 17.67 -0.53 -0.99
CA LEU A 19 16.59 -1.49 -0.77
C LEU A 19 15.39 -1.23 -1.68
N ALA A 20 14.99 0.03 -1.87
CA ALA A 20 13.90 0.37 -2.78
C ALA A 20 14.18 -0.05 -4.22
N THR A 21 15.43 0.06 -4.69
CA THR A 21 15.84 -0.41 -6.01
C THR A 21 15.74 -1.92 -6.14
N ILE A 22 16.17 -2.67 -5.13
CA ILE A 22 16.06 -4.14 -5.11
C ILE A 22 14.59 -4.55 -5.12
N ILE A 23 13.79 -3.96 -4.22
CA ILE A 23 12.35 -4.22 -4.09
C ILE A 23 11.65 -3.97 -5.43
N ARG A 24 11.90 -2.84 -6.09
CA ARG A 24 11.29 -2.54 -7.40
C ARG A 24 11.71 -3.50 -8.51
N ARG A 25 12.89 -4.10 -8.44
CA ARG A 25 13.36 -5.06 -9.44
C ARG A 25 12.76 -6.44 -9.24
N GLU A 26 12.61 -6.87 -7.99
CA GLU A 26 12.23 -8.24 -7.64
C GLU A 26 10.72 -8.40 -7.42
N LEU A 27 9.99 -7.32 -7.12
CA LEU A 27 8.54 -7.38 -6.97
C LEU A 27 7.84 -7.11 -8.30
N PRO A 28 6.89 -7.97 -8.70
CA PRO A 28 6.03 -7.68 -9.83
C PRO A 28 5.23 -6.39 -9.56
N GLU A 29 5.01 -5.59 -10.61
CA GLU A 29 4.24 -4.34 -10.52
C GLU A 29 2.77 -4.57 -10.16
N THR A 30 2.30 -5.82 -10.32
CA THR A 30 0.94 -6.23 -10.03
C THR A 30 0.88 -7.04 -8.75
N TRP A 31 -0.10 -6.72 -7.91
CA TRP A 31 -0.50 -7.57 -6.80
C TRP A 31 -0.96 -8.93 -7.30
N PRO A 32 -0.71 -10.02 -6.55
CA PRO A 32 -1.30 -11.31 -6.86
C PRO A 32 -2.83 -11.20 -6.94
N GLU A 33 -3.42 -11.97 -7.85
CA GLU A 33 -4.88 -12.01 -7.99
C GLU A 33 -5.54 -12.36 -6.65
N GLY A 34 -6.55 -11.57 -6.27
CA GLY A 34 -7.27 -11.75 -5.01
C GLY A 34 -6.51 -11.32 -3.73
N TYR A 35 -5.22 -11.00 -3.79
CA TYR A 35 -4.45 -10.58 -2.60
C TYR A 35 -5.01 -9.32 -1.97
N LEU A 36 -5.29 -8.28 -2.77
CA LEU A 36 -5.86 -7.03 -2.26
C LEU A 36 -7.22 -7.26 -1.57
N ALA A 37 -8.07 -8.09 -2.16
CA ALA A 37 -9.36 -8.46 -1.59
C ALA A 37 -9.22 -9.29 -0.29
N SER A 38 -8.15 -10.08 -0.16
CA SER A 38 -7.86 -10.84 1.07
C SER A 38 -7.34 -9.97 2.22
N VAL A 39 -6.56 -8.92 1.91
CA VAL A 39 -5.92 -8.05 2.92
C VAL A 39 -6.85 -6.95 3.40
N VAL A 40 -7.54 -6.29 2.47
CA VAL A 40 -8.46 -5.18 2.77
C VAL A 40 -9.84 -5.71 3.20
N GLY A 41 -10.10 -6.99 2.95
CA GLY A 41 -11.45 -7.51 2.81
C GLY A 41 -12.04 -7.08 1.46
N SER A 42 -12.92 -7.89 0.88
CA SER A 42 -13.83 -7.34 -0.13
C SER A 42 -14.75 -6.36 0.58
N CYS A 43 -15.16 -5.26 -0.04
CA CYS A 43 -16.33 -4.52 0.44
C CYS A 43 -17.53 -5.47 0.38
N THR A 44 -17.80 -6.21 1.46
CA THR A 44 -18.99 -7.04 1.63
C THR A 44 -20.16 -6.09 1.88
N GLY A 45 -20.69 -5.55 0.80
CA GLY A 45 -21.78 -4.60 0.83
C GLY A 45 -21.80 -3.88 -0.51
N SER A 46 -22.97 -3.87 -1.16
CA SER A 46 -23.28 -3.10 -2.36
C SER A 46 -22.37 -1.88 -2.50
N GLY A 47 -21.66 -1.79 -3.63
CA GLY A 47 -20.55 -0.85 -3.85
C GLY A 47 -20.76 0.54 -3.26
N LEU A 48 -19.66 1.16 -2.85
CA LEU A 48 -19.59 2.49 -2.24
C LEU A 48 -20.68 3.41 -2.80
N ARG A 49 -21.73 3.64 -2.00
CA ARG A 49 -22.76 4.62 -2.34
C ARG A 49 -22.21 5.98 -1.96
N GLU A 50 -22.39 6.94 -2.84
CA GLU A 50 -22.16 8.34 -2.51
C GLU A 50 -22.97 8.68 -1.25
N PRO A 51 -22.37 9.30 -0.22
CA PRO A 51 -23.12 9.67 0.96
C PRO A 51 -24.21 10.65 0.54
N THR A 52 -25.47 10.29 0.77
CA THR A 52 -26.56 11.25 0.73
C THR A 52 -26.26 12.30 1.80
N GLU A 53 -26.21 13.57 1.42
CA GLU A 53 -26.03 14.69 2.34
C GLU A 53 -27.13 14.62 3.39
N LEU A 54 -26.76 14.26 4.63
CA LEU A 54 -27.69 14.24 5.76
C LEU A 54 -27.95 15.69 6.14
N THR A 55 -29.23 16.05 6.22
CA THR A 55 -29.61 17.37 6.73
C THR A 55 -29.51 17.36 8.26
N ILE A 56 -29.23 18.53 8.86
CA ILE A 56 -29.00 18.66 10.31
C ILE A 56 -30.21 18.15 11.13
N ASP A 57 -31.41 18.11 10.52
CA ASP A 57 -32.64 17.62 11.14
C ASP A 57 -32.72 16.08 11.26
N ASP A 58 -31.82 15.32 10.61
CA ASP A 58 -31.82 13.85 10.62
C ASP A 58 -31.06 13.23 11.82
N VAL A 59 -30.49 14.05 12.70
CA VAL A 59 -29.71 13.60 13.85
C VAL A 59 -30.48 13.85 15.15
N GLU A 60 -31.24 12.84 15.61
CA GLU A 60 -31.68 12.80 17.01
C GLU A 60 -30.48 12.42 17.90
N ILE A 61 -30.12 13.31 18.82
CA ILE A 61 -29.08 13.12 19.86
C ILE A 61 -29.66 12.36 21.05
#